data_AF-A0A9E4T9P3-F1
#
_entry.id   AF-A0A9E4T9P3-F1
#
_cell.length_a   1.000
_cell.length_b   1.000
_cell.length_c   1.000
_cell.angle_alpha   90.00
_cell.angle_beta   90.00
_cell.angle_gamma   90.00
#
_symmetry.space_group_name_H-M   'P 1'
#
loop_
_entity.id
_entity.type
_entity.pdbx_description
1 polymer ?
#
loop_
_entity_poly.entity_id
_entity_poly.type
_entity_poly.pdbx_seq_one_letter_code
_entity_poly.pdbx_strand_id
1 'polypeptide(L)'
;RDEGGRDEGGRDEGGRDDGGRIRGLLEASEEGRTNVAEFVSPDGQRQSLSRLDDEDAVAELTKAFADKTIYIADGHHRFETALSYRDEAKAAANNWTGEEPENFAMIALVAQDDPGMLTLPTHRLTNIETPLAEALERLEVLFEVTTFEGSAADLVSQALPAAGGTAFGLVSEDGPRLLRVKDAAAIDALMPQERSAEWRTLSYAIANQVILRQCLGLAEEQMKDYSRFWFTEDAEKAERSVRGGEATYAVLLESMPVATVLSMADAGERMPQKSTFFWPKATTGLLFNLLE
;
A
#
# COMPACT_ATOMS: atom_id res chain seq x y z
N ARG A 1 -8.54 -15.63 48.86
CA ARG A 1 -8.22 -14.21 48.65
C ARG A 1 -7.10 -14.19 47.63
N ASP A 2 -7.55 -14.11 46.39
CA ASP A 2 -6.91 -13.76 45.12
C ASP A 2 -5.50 -14.26 44.81
N GLU A 3 -5.48 -15.38 44.09
CA GLU A 3 -4.47 -15.72 43.09
C GLU A 3 -4.84 -14.99 41.78
N GLY A 4 -4.02 -14.01 41.40
CA GLY A 4 -4.15 -13.29 40.13
C GLY A 4 -3.54 -14.10 38.98
N GLY A 5 -4.38 -14.88 38.30
CA GLY A 5 -4.06 -15.43 36.98
C GLY A 5 -3.93 -14.29 35.98
N ARG A 6 -2.72 -14.10 35.44
CA ARG A 6 -2.53 -13.32 34.21
C ARG A 6 -3.09 -14.17 33.09
N ASP A 7 -4.22 -13.72 32.56
CA ASP A 7 -4.78 -14.19 31.31
C ASP A 7 -3.82 -13.72 30.21
N GLU A 8 -2.92 -14.63 29.78
CA GLU A 8 -2.19 -14.47 28.54
C GLU A 8 -3.21 -14.64 27.41
N GLY A 9 -3.86 -13.53 27.07
CA GLY A 9 -4.75 -13.44 25.92
C GLY A 9 -3.98 -13.82 24.67
N GLY A 10 -4.13 -15.08 24.24
CA GLY A 10 -3.83 -15.49 22.88
C GLY A 10 -4.55 -14.53 21.96
N ARG A 11 -3.79 -13.79 21.15
CA ARG A 11 -4.35 -13.02 20.05
C ARG A 11 -5.07 -14.03 19.16
N ASP A 12 -6.36 -13.82 19.01
CA ASP A 12 -7.23 -14.62 18.16
C ASP A 12 -6.67 -14.62 16.73
N GLU A 13 -6.01 -15.70 16.33
CA GLU A 13 -5.54 -15.95 14.96
C GLU A 13 -6.73 -16.24 13.99
N GLY A 14 -7.98 -16.17 14.47
CA GLY A 14 -9.19 -16.61 13.75
C GLY A 14 -9.64 -15.78 12.55
N GLY A 15 -9.11 -14.57 12.35
CA GLY A 15 -9.62 -13.62 11.35
C GLY A 15 -9.18 -13.86 9.89
N ARG A 16 -8.16 -14.67 9.64
CA ARG A 16 -7.59 -14.87 8.29
C ARG A 16 -7.85 -16.28 7.74
N ASP A 17 -7.61 -16.48 6.45
CA ASP A 17 -7.66 -17.81 5.81
C ASP A 17 -6.30 -18.53 5.89
N ASP A 18 -5.67 -18.54 7.06
CA ASP A 18 -4.31 -19.08 7.20
C ASP A 18 -4.25 -20.61 6.98
N GLY A 19 -5.40 -21.29 7.09
CA GLY A 19 -5.56 -22.71 6.76
C GLY A 19 -5.84 -22.99 5.27
N GLY A 20 -5.94 -21.95 4.42
CA GLY A 20 -6.19 -22.08 2.97
C GLY A 20 -7.53 -22.71 2.61
N ARG A 21 -8.53 -22.66 3.50
CA ARG A 21 -9.83 -23.29 3.28
C ARG A 21 -10.58 -22.56 2.17
N ILE A 22 -10.57 -21.24 2.18
CA ILE A 22 -11.26 -20.44 1.15
C ILE A 22 -10.55 -20.62 -0.18
N ARG A 23 -9.21 -20.62 -0.20
CA ARG A 23 -8.44 -20.96 -1.42
C ARG A 23 -8.86 -22.32 -1.97
N GLY A 24 -8.89 -23.36 -1.13
CA GLY A 24 -9.27 -24.71 -1.56
C GLY A 24 -10.70 -24.79 -2.11
N LEU A 25 -11.66 -24.08 -1.51
CA LEU A 25 -13.04 -24.00 -2.03
C LEU A 25 -13.08 -23.28 -3.38
N LEU A 26 -12.31 -22.19 -3.55
CA LEU A 26 -12.23 -21.48 -4.83
C LEU A 26 -11.62 -22.38 -5.92
N GLU A 27 -10.53 -23.09 -5.64
CA GLU A 27 -9.91 -24.02 -6.58
C GLU A 27 -10.85 -25.19 -6.94
N ALA A 28 -11.51 -25.79 -5.95
CA ALA A 28 -12.48 -26.87 -6.18
C ALA A 28 -13.68 -26.42 -7.03
N SER A 29 -14.06 -25.14 -6.96
CA SER A 29 -15.15 -24.58 -7.76
C SER A 29 -14.79 -24.31 -9.22
N GLU A 30 -13.51 -24.42 -9.64
CA GLU A 30 -13.05 -24.01 -10.98
C GLU A 30 -13.78 -24.73 -12.12
N GLU A 31 -13.95 -26.06 -12.01
CA GLU A 31 -14.60 -26.86 -13.05
C GLU A 31 -16.08 -26.48 -13.27
N GLY A 32 -16.73 -25.92 -12.24
CA GLY A 32 -18.12 -25.48 -12.29
C GLY A 32 -18.31 -24.05 -12.82
N ARG A 33 -17.24 -23.32 -13.12
CA ARG A 33 -17.36 -21.91 -13.53
C ARG A 33 -17.67 -21.77 -15.01
N THR A 34 -18.59 -20.87 -15.32
CA THR A 34 -18.88 -20.47 -16.70
C THR A 34 -17.99 -19.30 -17.11
N ASN A 35 -17.13 -19.48 -18.12
CA ASN A 35 -16.35 -18.37 -18.68
C ASN A 35 -17.30 -17.34 -19.33
N VAL A 36 -17.24 -16.10 -18.85
CA VAL A 36 -18.10 -14.98 -19.30
C VAL A 36 -17.37 -14.01 -20.21
N ALA A 37 -16.05 -13.86 -20.02
CA ALA A 37 -15.23 -12.99 -20.86
C ALA A 37 -13.76 -13.40 -20.81
N GLU A 38 -13.07 -13.21 -21.93
CA GLU A 38 -11.63 -13.32 -22.02
C GLU A 38 -11.10 -12.22 -22.95
N PHE A 39 -10.09 -11.48 -22.49
CA PHE A 39 -9.53 -10.36 -23.23
C PHE A 39 -8.08 -10.09 -22.80
N VAL A 40 -7.41 -9.22 -23.56
CA VAL A 40 -6.10 -8.68 -23.19
C VAL A 40 -6.30 -7.21 -22.87
N SER A 41 -5.94 -6.78 -21.66
CA SER A 41 -6.04 -5.37 -21.26
C SER A 41 -4.99 -4.51 -21.97
N PRO A 42 -5.14 -3.17 -22.00
CA PRO A 42 -4.21 -2.28 -22.70
C PRO A 42 -2.75 -2.37 -22.24
N ASP A 43 -2.53 -2.83 -21.01
CA ASP A 43 -1.23 -3.12 -20.41
C ASP A 43 -0.66 -4.51 -20.76
N GLY A 44 -1.33 -5.26 -21.66
CA GLY A 44 -0.89 -6.55 -22.19
C GLY A 44 -1.23 -7.76 -21.31
N GLN A 45 -1.95 -7.59 -20.20
CA GLN A 45 -2.33 -8.71 -19.33
C GLN A 45 -3.51 -9.49 -19.92
N ARG A 46 -3.39 -10.83 -20.00
CA ARG A 46 -4.55 -11.68 -20.31
C ARG A 46 -5.43 -11.75 -19.07
N GLN A 47 -6.71 -11.47 -19.24
CA GLN A 47 -7.72 -11.48 -18.20
C GLN A 47 -8.83 -12.47 -18.58
N SER A 48 -9.23 -13.31 -17.65
CA SER A 48 -10.39 -14.18 -17.77
C SER A 48 -11.37 -13.90 -16.63
N LEU A 49 -12.64 -13.78 -16.97
CA LEU A 49 -13.73 -13.65 -16.02
C LEU A 49 -14.60 -14.89 -16.12
N SER A 50 -14.80 -15.58 -15.00
CA SER A 50 -15.68 -16.74 -14.93
C SER A 50 -16.67 -16.58 -13.79
N ARG A 51 -17.93 -16.93 -14.03
CA ARG A 51 -19.02 -16.87 -13.07
C ARG A 51 -19.15 -18.20 -12.33
N LEU A 52 -19.29 -18.14 -11.01
CA LEU A 52 -19.71 -19.26 -10.18
C LEU A 52 -21.19 -19.07 -9.82
N ASP A 53 -22.06 -19.92 -10.37
CA ASP A 53 -23.52 -19.92 -10.14
C ASP A 53 -24.03 -21.20 -9.46
N ASP A 54 -23.12 -22.09 -9.04
CA ASP A 54 -23.44 -23.23 -8.18
C ASP A 54 -23.83 -22.75 -6.77
N GLU A 55 -25.10 -22.95 -6.41
CA GLU A 55 -25.68 -22.46 -5.16
C GLU A 55 -25.01 -23.06 -3.92
N ASP A 56 -24.62 -24.34 -3.96
CA ASP A 56 -23.97 -25.03 -2.84
C ASP A 56 -22.56 -24.46 -2.63
N ALA A 57 -21.78 -24.30 -3.70
CA ALA A 57 -20.45 -23.71 -3.65
C ALA A 57 -20.49 -22.26 -3.14
N VAL A 58 -21.45 -21.45 -3.60
CA VAL A 58 -21.64 -20.07 -3.13
C VAL A 58 -22.03 -20.05 -1.65
N ALA A 59 -22.91 -20.94 -1.20
CA ALA A 59 -23.28 -21.04 0.21
C ALA A 59 -22.09 -21.43 1.11
N GLU A 60 -21.27 -22.39 0.66
CA GLU A 60 -20.06 -22.79 1.39
C GLU A 60 -19.02 -21.68 1.48
N LEU A 61 -18.77 -20.97 0.38
CA LEU A 61 -17.87 -19.81 0.36
C LEU A 61 -18.39 -18.70 1.28
N THR A 62 -19.67 -18.37 1.20
CA THR A 62 -20.30 -17.36 2.07
C THR A 62 -20.11 -17.71 3.53
N LYS A 63 -20.35 -18.97 3.91
CA LYS A 63 -20.12 -19.46 5.27
C LYS A 63 -18.64 -19.41 5.67
N ALA A 64 -17.72 -19.69 4.76
CA ALA A 64 -16.29 -19.66 5.03
C ALA A 64 -15.74 -18.24 5.25
N PHE A 65 -16.39 -17.21 4.68
CA PHE A 65 -16.03 -15.80 4.88
C PHE A 65 -16.69 -15.15 6.11
N ALA A 66 -17.67 -15.80 6.75
CA ALA A 66 -18.52 -15.17 7.78
C ALA A 66 -17.75 -14.64 9.00
N ASP A 67 -16.62 -15.26 9.35
CA ASP A 67 -15.76 -14.89 10.48
C ASP A 67 -14.43 -14.26 10.04
N LYS A 68 -14.30 -13.88 8.76
CA LYS A 68 -13.05 -13.37 8.19
C LYS A 68 -12.97 -11.86 8.19
N THR A 69 -11.76 -11.38 8.48
CA THR A 69 -11.37 -9.99 8.36
C THR A 69 -10.85 -9.74 6.95
N ILE A 70 -11.47 -8.79 6.25
CA ILE A 70 -11.07 -8.36 4.91
C ILE A 70 -10.32 -7.04 5.03
N TYR A 71 -9.14 -6.98 4.43
CA TYR A 71 -8.29 -5.78 4.42
C TYR A 71 -8.50 -5.01 3.13
N ILE A 72 -8.67 -3.68 3.25
CA ILE A 72 -8.82 -2.81 2.07
C ILE A 72 -7.44 -2.52 1.49
N ALA A 73 -7.08 -3.22 0.42
CA ALA A 73 -5.84 -3.00 -0.31
C ALA A 73 -5.90 -1.74 -1.20
N ASP A 74 -7.05 -1.51 -1.85
CA ASP A 74 -7.33 -0.36 -2.71
C ASP A 74 -8.82 0.00 -2.58
N GLY A 75 -9.16 1.28 -2.74
CA GLY A 75 -10.55 1.74 -2.73
C GLY A 75 -11.05 2.31 -1.42
N HIS A 76 -10.16 2.73 -0.51
CA HIS A 76 -10.51 3.38 0.77
C HIS A 76 -11.57 4.48 0.60
N HIS A 77 -11.35 5.45 -0.30
CA HIS A 77 -12.33 6.50 -0.57
C HIS A 77 -13.65 5.96 -1.13
N ARG A 78 -13.61 4.94 -1.98
CA ARG A 78 -14.82 4.30 -2.55
C ARG A 78 -15.64 3.62 -1.45
N PHE A 79 -14.96 2.95 -0.52
CA PHE A 79 -15.58 2.29 0.62
C PHE A 79 -16.15 3.30 1.62
N GLU A 80 -15.42 4.37 1.94
CA GLU A 80 -15.91 5.46 2.80
C GLU A 80 -17.15 6.14 2.21
N THR A 81 -17.18 6.36 0.89
CA THR A 81 -18.36 6.88 0.19
C THR A 81 -19.53 5.90 0.24
N ALA A 82 -19.30 4.61 0.02
CA ALA A 82 -20.35 3.59 0.12
C ALA A 82 -20.96 3.53 1.54
N LEU A 83 -20.12 3.62 2.59
CA LEU A 83 -20.59 3.68 3.98
C LEU A 83 -21.42 4.94 4.25
N SER A 84 -20.97 6.10 3.78
CA SER A 84 -21.70 7.35 3.94
C SER A 84 -23.07 7.28 3.26
N TYR A 85 -23.13 6.76 2.03
CA TYR A 85 -24.37 6.58 1.29
C TYR A 85 -25.32 5.59 1.97
N ARG A 86 -24.81 4.46 2.48
CA ARG A 86 -25.59 3.51 3.29
C ARG A 86 -26.22 4.18 4.50
N ASP A 87 -25.46 4.99 5.22
CA ASP A 87 -25.95 5.65 6.43
C ASP A 87 -27.01 6.72 6.11
N GLU A 88 -26.88 7.43 4.99
CA GLU A 88 -27.91 8.33 4.46
C GLU A 88 -29.19 7.59 4.07
N ALA A 89 -29.09 6.49 3.31
CA ALA A 89 -30.21 5.66 2.90
C ALA A 89 -30.94 5.05 4.12
N LYS A 90 -30.18 4.55 5.09
CA LYS A 90 -30.69 4.03 6.35
C LYS A 90 -31.46 5.07 7.16
N ALA A 91 -30.96 6.31 7.21
CA ALA A 91 -31.64 7.40 7.91
C ALA A 91 -32.95 7.82 7.23
N ALA A 92 -33.06 7.64 5.90
CA ALA A 92 -34.25 7.96 5.12
C ALA A 92 -35.28 6.82 5.05
N ALA A 93 -34.89 5.58 5.38
CA ALA A 93 -35.74 4.41 5.26
C ALA A 93 -36.78 4.30 6.39
N ASN A 94 -38.03 4.00 6.03
CA ASN A 94 -39.09 3.71 7.00
C ASN A 94 -38.94 2.33 7.67
N ASN A 95 -38.28 1.40 6.98
CA ASN A 95 -37.98 0.06 7.46
C ASN A 95 -36.60 -0.33 6.93
N TRP A 96 -35.69 -0.71 7.82
CA TRP A 96 -34.32 -1.09 7.50
C TRP A 96 -34.04 -2.48 8.06
N THR A 97 -33.83 -3.46 7.18
CA THR A 97 -33.64 -4.86 7.54
C THR A 97 -32.17 -5.26 7.61
N GLY A 98 -31.28 -4.48 6.97
CA GLY A 98 -29.87 -4.84 6.79
C GLY A 98 -29.60 -5.60 5.49
N GLU A 99 -30.65 -5.96 4.74
CA GLU A 99 -30.55 -6.65 3.45
C GLU A 99 -30.71 -5.68 2.26
N GLU A 100 -30.85 -4.38 2.52
CA GLU A 100 -30.92 -3.37 1.46
C GLU A 100 -29.62 -3.38 0.63
N PRO A 101 -29.69 -3.12 -0.70
CA PRO A 101 -28.53 -3.10 -1.58
C PRO A 101 -27.39 -2.20 -1.08
N GLU A 102 -27.72 -1.11 -0.38
CA GLU A 102 -26.76 -0.18 0.21
C GLU A 102 -25.90 -0.79 1.33
N ASN A 103 -26.29 -1.92 1.92
CA ASN A 103 -25.45 -2.65 2.87
C ASN A 103 -24.31 -3.44 2.17
N PHE A 104 -24.36 -3.57 0.84
CA PHE A 104 -23.41 -4.36 0.07
C PHE A 104 -22.60 -3.48 -0.87
N ALA A 105 -21.32 -3.83 -1.04
CA ALA A 105 -20.44 -3.20 -2.01
C ALA A 105 -19.76 -4.28 -2.86
N MET A 106 -19.65 -4.04 -4.17
CA MET A 106 -18.88 -4.93 -5.03
C MET A 106 -17.40 -4.77 -4.72
N ILE A 107 -16.75 -5.89 -4.41
CA ILE A 107 -15.32 -5.96 -4.10
C ILE A 107 -14.63 -7.03 -4.96
N ALA A 108 -13.34 -6.82 -5.20
CA ALA A 108 -12.46 -7.87 -5.71
C ALA A 108 -11.60 -8.35 -4.54
N LEU A 109 -11.61 -9.65 -4.28
CA LEU A 109 -10.81 -10.28 -3.23
C LEU A 109 -9.61 -10.96 -3.86
N VAL A 110 -8.44 -10.74 -3.26
CA VAL A 110 -7.17 -11.34 -3.65
C VAL A 110 -6.55 -11.94 -2.39
N ALA A 111 -6.03 -13.15 -2.48
CA ALA A 111 -5.36 -13.78 -1.35
C ALA A 111 -4.06 -13.01 -1.01
N GLN A 112 -3.81 -12.80 0.28
CA GLN A 112 -2.67 -12.02 0.77
C GLN A 112 -1.30 -12.57 0.36
N ASP A 113 -1.22 -13.89 0.19
CA ASP A 113 -0.04 -14.69 -0.13
C ASP A 113 -0.06 -15.17 -1.59
N ASP A 114 -0.95 -14.61 -2.43
CA ASP A 114 -0.97 -14.93 -3.86
C ASP A 114 0.37 -14.52 -4.49
N PRO A 115 1.14 -15.48 -5.07
CA PRO A 115 2.45 -15.16 -5.66
C PRO A 115 2.34 -14.29 -6.91
N GLY A 116 1.16 -14.19 -7.54
CA GLY A 116 0.86 -13.29 -8.64
C GLY A 116 0.54 -11.86 -8.19
N MET A 117 0.31 -11.62 -6.89
CA MET A 117 0.12 -10.29 -6.34
C MET A 117 1.46 -9.65 -5.97
N LEU A 118 1.87 -8.68 -6.78
CA LEU A 118 3.08 -7.90 -6.54
C LEU A 118 2.74 -6.60 -5.80
N THR A 119 3.59 -6.23 -4.84
CA THR A 119 3.63 -4.87 -4.28
C THR A 119 4.78 -4.13 -4.93
N LEU A 120 4.48 -3.09 -5.71
CA LEU A 120 5.49 -2.21 -6.30
C LEU A 120 5.81 -1.04 -5.37
N PRO A 121 7.04 -0.52 -5.39
CA PRO A 121 7.37 0.71 -4.69
C PRO A 121 6.61 1.90 -5.29
N THR A 122 6.52 3.01 -4.56
CA THR A 122 5.82 4.22 -5.04
C THR A 122 6.69 5.47 -4.98
N HIS A 123 7.91 5.45 -5.52
CA HIS A 123 8.90 6.54 -5.49
C HIS A 123 8.32 7.97 -5.49
N ARG A 124 8.91 8.83 -4.66
CA ARG A 124 8.42 10.20 -4.46
C ARG A 124 9.22 11.17 -5.29
N LEU A 125 8.56 11.94 -6.12
CA LEU A 125 9.18 13.01 -6.89
C LEU A 125 8.77 14.35 -6.33
N THR A 126 9.70 15.29 -6.35
CA THR A 126 9.40 16.65 -5.93
C THR A 126 10.16 17.69 -6.71
N ASN A 127 9.51 18.84 -6.91
CA ASN A 127 10.12 20.04 -7.46
C ASN A 127 10.17 21.13 -6.38
N ILE A 128 11.38 21.38 -5.90
CA ILE A 128 11.70 22.30 -4.80
C ILE A 128 12.99 23.07 -5.11
N GLU A 129 13.19 24.16 -4.36
CA GLU A 129 14.29 25.10 -4.59
C GLU A 129 15.52 24.81 -3.73
N THR A 130 15.43 23.91 -2.73
CA THR A 130 16.55 23.60 -1.85
C THR A 130 17.73 23.04 -2.66
N PRO A 131 18.90 23.71 -2.66
CA PRO A 131 20.07 23.24 -3.40
C PRO A 131 20.58 21.90 -2.88
N LEU A 132 21.18 21.11 -3.77
CA LEU A 132 21.67 19.77 -3.42
C LEU A 132 22.70 19.81 -2.28
N ALA A 133 23.60 20.80 -2.27
CA ALA A 133 24.59 20.94 -1.20
C ALA A 133 23.93 21.09 0.19
N GLU A 134 22.89 21.93 0.31
CA GLU A 134 22.15 22.13 1.56
C GLU A 134 21.35 20.88 1.96
N ALA A 135 20.75 20.19 0.99
CA ALA A 135 20.09 18.92 1.22
C ALA A 135 21.05 17.85 1.74
N LEU A 136 22.25 17.73 1.15
CA LEU A 136 23.27 16.77 1.55
C LEU A 136 23.80 17.04 2.95
N GLU A 137 24.07 18.31 3.31
CA GLU A 137 24.47 18.68 4.67
C GLU A 137 23.47 18.17 5.72
N ARG A 138 22.17 18.28 5.44
CA ARG A 138 21.11 17.79 6.34
C ARG A 138 21.00 16.26 6.33
N LEU A 139 21.17 15.63 5.16
CA LEU A 139 21.09 14.18 5.02
C LEU A 139 22.25 13.48 5.73
N GLU A 140 23.48 13.98 5.61
CA GLU A 140 24.69 13.37 6.20
C GLU A 140 24.70 13.36 7.73
N VAL A 141 23.87 14.19 8.36
CA VAL A 141 23.61 14.15 9.81
C VAL A 141 22.89 12.85 10.20
N LEU A 142 21.94 12.39 9.39
CA LEU A 142 21.01 11.30 9.72
C LEU A 142 21.31 9.99 8.96
N PHE A 143 21.97 10.10 7.82
CA PHE A 143 22.23 9.01 6.88
C PHE A 143 23.71 8.92 6.52
N GLU A 144 24.17 7.70 6.25
CA GLU A 144 25.38 7.49 5.46
C GLU A 144 25.00 7.66 3.99
N VAL A 145 25.59 8.66 3.34
CA VAL A 145 25.27 9.04 1.96
C VAL A 145 26.41 8.59 1.05
N THR A 146 26.12 7.70 0.12
CA THR A 146 27.11 7.20 -0.85
C THR A 146 26.59 7.37 -2.27
N THR A 147 27.41 7.90 -3.17
CA THR A 147 27.11 7.91 -4.61
C THR A 147 26.92 6.49 -5.12
N PHE A 148 25.96 6.30 -6.01
CA PHE A 148 25.69 4.99 -6.61
C PHE A 148 26.02 5.01 -8.10
N GLU A 149 26.89 4.10 -8.52
CA GLU A 149 27.22 3.90 -9.93
C GLU A 149 26.23 2.90 -10.55
N GLY A 150 25.23 3.42 -11.25
CA GLY A 150 24.17 2.62 -11.89
C GLY A 150 22.92 3.44 -12.15
N SER A 151 21.87 2.79 -12.66
CA SER A 151 20.57 3.43 -12.83
C SER A 151 19.78 3.47 -11.50
N ALA A 152 18.74 4.29 -11.45
CA ALA A 152 17.77 4.24 -10.35
C ALA A 152 17.12 2.85 -10.20
N ALA A 153 16.90 2.13 -11.30
CA ALA A 153 16.38 0.76 -11.27
C ALA A 153 17.36 -0.23 -10.64
N ASP A 154 18.66 -0.11 -10.92
CA ASP A 154 19.70 -0.93 -10.28
C ASP A 154 19.77 -0.63 -8.78
N LEU A 155 19.65 0.64 -8.38
CA LEU A 155 19.64 1.04 -6.98
C LEU A 155 18.47 0.37 -6.24
N VAL A 156 17.25 0.45 -6.78
CA VAL A 156 16.06 -0.13 -6.16
C VAL A 156 16.11 -1.65 -6.12
N SER A 157 16.55 -2.30 -7.20
CA SER A 157 16.52 -3.77 -7.31
C SER A 157 17.70 -4.47 -6.61
N GLN A 158 18.82 -3.79 -6.39
CA GLN A 158 20.04 -4.41 -5.86
C GLN A 158 20.53 -3.73 -4.58
N ALA A 159 20.67 -2.40 -4.59
CA ALA A 159 21.34 -1.69 -3.51
C ALA A 159 20.46 -1.51 -2.26
N LEU A 160 19.15 -1.23 -2.41
CA LEU A 160 18.23 -1.13 -1.26
C LEU A 160 18.10 -2.47 -0.53
N PRO A 161 17.81 -3.60 -1.21
CA PRO A 161 17.68 -4.89 -0.52
C PRO A 161 19.00 -5.34 0.14
N ALA A 162 20.15 -5.00 -0.47
CA ALA A 162 21.47 -5.34 0.06
C ALA A 162 21.94 -4.42 1.20
N ALA A 163 21.20 -3.36 1.53
CA ALA A 163 21.64 -2.38 2.53
C ALA A 163 21.60 -2.91 3.97
N GLY A 164 20.86 -3.99 4.24
CA GLY A 164 20.84 -4.64 5.56
C GLY A 164 20.11 -3.85 6.65
N GLY A 165 19.12 -3.03 6.26
CA GLY A 165 18.34 -2.17 7.14
C GLY A 165 17.53 -1.16 6.34
N THR A 166 16.96 -0.15 7.00
CA THR A 166 16.21 0.90 6.31
C THR A 166 17.15 1.77 5.46
N ALA A 167 16.90 1.77 4.15
CA ALA A 167 17.66 2.55 3.18
C ALA A 167 16.75 3.17 2.12
N PHE A 168 17.29 4.18 1.43
CA PHE A 168 16.58 4.96 0.41
C PHE A 168 17.51 5.27 -0.75
N GLY A 169 16.96 5.45 -1.93
CA GLY A 169 17.67 6.13 -3.01
C GLY A 169 17.31 7.60 -3.04
N LEU A 170 18.26 8.46 -3.40
CA LEU A 170 18.01 9.85 -3.77
C LEU A 170 18.59 10.08 -5.16
N VAL A 171 17.75 10.44 -6.12
CA VAL A 171 18.18 10.91 -7.43
C VAL A 171 18.13 12.42 -7.44
N SER A 172 19.24 13.04 -7.84
CA SER A 172 19.40 14.48 -8.06
C SER A 172 20.03 14.74 -9.44
N GLU A 173 20.29 16.02 -9.75
CA GLU A 173 20.87 16.46 -11.03
C GLU A 173 22.18 15.75 -11.42
N ASP A 174 22.97 15.34 -10.43
CA ASP A 174 24.29 14.72 -10.59
C ASP A 174 24.27 13.18 -10.42
N GLY A 175 23.08 12.59 -10.28
CA GLY A 175 22.88 11.14 -10.29
C GLY A 175 22.33 10.55 -8.98
N PRO A 176 22.24 9.21 -8.91
CA PRO A 176 21.67 8.52 -7.77
C PRO A 176 22.66 8.37 -6.61
N ARG A 177 22.12 8.42 -5.39
CA ARG A 177 22.81 8.16 -4.12
C ARG A 177 22.02 7.16 -3.30
N LEU A 178 22.73 6.31 -2.57
CA LEU A 178 22.17 5.45 -1.54
C LEU A 178 22.27 6.16 -0.18
N LEU A 179 21.16 6.19 0.55
CA LEU A 179 21.04 6.72 1.90
C LEU A 179 20.78 5.56 2.86
N ARG A 180 21.76 5.21 3.69
CA ARG A 180 21.56 4.23 4.77
C ARG A 180 21.34 4.94 6.10
N VAL A 181 20.37 4.51 6.90
CA VAL A 181 20.15 5.09 8.23
C VAL A 181 21.42 4.97 9.07
N LYS A 182 21.95 6.11 9.52
CA LYS A 182 23.15 6.21 10.35
C LYS A 182 22.81 6.43 11.83
N ASP A 183 21.78 7.23 12.10
CA ASP A 183 21.30 7.50 13.47
C ASP A 183 19.77 7.32 13.54
N ALA A 184 19.36 6.10 13.89
CA ALA A 184 17.96 5.76 14.03
C ALA A 184 17.28 6.53 15.18
N ALA A 185 18.00 6.88 16.25
CA ALA A 185 17.43 7.60 17.39
C ALA A 185 17.18 9.07 17.03
N ALA A 186 18.08 9.70 16.28
CA ALA A 186 17.87 11.05 15.77
C ALA A 186 16.70 11.10 14.76
N ILE A 187 16.58 10.09 13.90
CA ILE A 187 15.41 9.94 13.01
C ILE A 187 14.13 9.81 13.83
N ASP A 188 14.09 8.91 14.80
CA ASP A 188 12.91 8.67 15.64
C ASP A 188 12.46 9.92 16.41
N ALA A 189 13.40 10.77 16.84
CA ALA A 189 13.11 12.05 17.50
C ALA A 189 12.44 13.09 16.57
N LEU A 190 12.61 12.96 15.25
CA LEU A 190 11.95 13.81 14.24
C LEU A 190 10.58 13.29 13.82
N MET A 191 10.21 12.07 14.22
CA MET A 191 8.94 11.47 13.86
C MET A 191 7.80 11.96 14.77
N PRO A 192 6.54 11.91 14.30
CA PRO A 192 5.37 12.24 15.14
C PRO A 192 5.24 11.23 16.29
N GLN A 193 5.40 11.69 17.53
CA GLN A 193 5.49 10.84 18.72
C GLN A 193 4.13 10.25 19.16
N GLU A 194 3.03 10.76 18.60
CA GLU A 194 1.69 10.20 18.75
C GLU A 194 1.48 8.90 17.96
N ARG A 195 2.41 8.56 17.05
CA ARG A 195 2.37 7.31 16.27
C ARG A 195 3.10 6.19 17.00
N SER A 196 2.69 4.95 16.72
CA SER A 196 3.38 3.75 17.22
C SER A 196 4.85 3.71 16.81
N ALA A 197 5.67 3.00 17.60
CA ALA A 197 7.09 2.85 17.29
C ALA A 197 7.29 2.17 15.93
N GLU A 198 6.48 1.18 15.61
CA GLU A 198 6.47 0.46 14.34
C GLU A 198 6.20 1.42 13.18
N TRP A 199 5.19 2.28 13.28
CA TRP A 199 4.89 3.28 12.24
C TRP A 199 6.06 4.24 12.01
N ARG A 200 6.72 4.68 13.09
CA ARG A 200 7.87 5.61 13.02
C ARG A 200 9.10 4.99 12.36
N THR A 201 9.19 3.66 12.29
CA THR A 201 10.27 2.95 11.57
C THR A 201 9.96 2.65 10.11
N LEU A 202 8.73 2.87 9.64
CA LEU A 202 8.37 2.62 8.24
C LEU A 202 9.20 3.50 7.32
N SER A 203 9.84 2.89 6.32
CA SER A 203 10.63 3.62 5.32
C SER A 203 9.81 4.74 4.66
N TYR A 204 8.54 4.47 4.37
CA TYR A 204 7.61 5.41 3.77
C TYR A 204 7.27 6.59 4.69
N ALA A 205 7.22 6.36 6.00
CA ALA A 205 7.02 7.41 6.99
C ALA A 205 8.29 8.27 7.11
N ILE A 206 9.47 7.65 7.19
CA ILE A 206 10.77 8.34 7.25
C ILE A 206 11.01 9.16 5.98
N ALA A 207 10.70 8.62 4.79
CA ALA A 207 10.82 9.35 3.53
C ALA A 207 9.96 10.62 3.53
N ASN A 208 8.72 10.53 4.01
CA ASN A 208 7.80 11.67 4.06
C ASN A 208 8.21 12.68 5.16
N GLN A 209 8.45 12.21 6.38
CA GLN A 209 8.63 13.10 7.53
C GLN A 209 10.05 13.64 7.64
N VAL A 210 11.06 12.84 7.29
CA VAL A 210 12.47 13.21 7.49
C VAL A 210 13.08 13.67 6.18
N ILE A 211 13.11 12.80 5.16
CA ILE A 211 13.81 13.12 3.91
C ILE A 211 13.13 14.29 3.20
N LEU A 212 11.83 14.18 2.90
CA LEU A 212 11.11 15.21 2.13
C LEU A 212 10.93 16.50 2.94
N ARG A 213 10.43 16.42 4.17
CA ARG A 213 10.11 17.65 4.94
C ARG A 213 11.33 18.29 5.59
N GLN A 214 12.17 17.52 6.29
CA GLN A 214 13.26 18.09 7.10
C GLN A 214 14.53 18.31 6.26
N CYS A 215 14.94 17.32 5.48
CA CYS A 215 16.17 17.41 4.70
C CYS A 215 15.95 18.25 3.43
N LEU A 216 14.93 17.91 2.65
CA LEU A 216 14.63 18.58 1.38
C LEU A 216 13.77 19.85 1.56
N GLY A 217 13.17 20.09 2.73
CA GLY A 217 12.41 21.33 2.97
C GLY A 217 11.06 21.41 2.27
N LEU A 218 10.47 20.28 1.88
CA LEU A 218 9.12 20.23 1.29
C LEU A 218 8.08 20.51 2.38
N ALA A 219 7.41 21.66 2.31
CA ALA A 219 6.39 22.04 3.28
C ALA A 219 5.17 21.12 3.20
N GLU A 220 4.41 21.01 4.30
CA GLU A 220 3.26 20.11 4.40
C GLU A 220 2.16 20.46 3.40
N GLU A 221 1.96 21.75 3.15
CA GLU A 221 1.00 22.25 2.16
C GLU A 221 1.40 21.85 0.74
N GLN A 222 2.71 21.82 0.44
CA GLN A 222 3.23 21.44 -0.88
C GLN A 222 3.11 19.94 -1.14
N MET A 223 3.08 19.11 -0.10
CA MET A 223 2.82 17.66 -0.24
C MET A 223 1.39 17.34 -0.72
N LYS A 224 0.47 18.32 -0.69
CA LYS A 224 -0.89 18.19 -1.22
C LYS A 224 -1.02 18.70 -2.66
N ASP A 225 0.02 19.35 -3.18
CA ASP A 225 0.07 19.90 -4.53
C ASP A 225 0.77 18.92 -5.48
N TYR A 226 -0.02 18.21 -6.30
CA TYR A 226 0.49 17.24 -7.27
C TYR A 226 1.38 17.83 -8.36
N SER A 227 1.43 19.16 -8.51
CA SER A 227 2.39 19.83 -9.42
C SER A 227 3.80 19.94 -8.82
N ARG A 228 3.93 19.81 -7.49
CA ARG A 228 5.19 19.92 -6.75
C ARG A 228 5.62 18.62 -6.10
N PHE A 229 4.69 17.70 -5.86
CA PHE A 229 4.94 16.43 -5.23
C PHE A 229 4.04 15.34 -5.80
N TRP A 230 4.64 14.33 -6.42
CA TRP A 230 3.89 13.24 -7.03
C TRP A 230 4.62 11.91 -6.89
N PHE A 231 4.00 10.84 -7.39
CA PHE A 231 4.45 9.48 -7.20
C PHE A 231 4.61 8.76 -8.53
N THR A 232 5.52 7.79 -8.56
CA THR A 232 5.68 6.83 -9.66
C THR A 232 6.14 5.49 -9.09
N GLU A 233 5.71 4.39 -9.70
CA GLU A 233 6.18 3.04 -9.40
C GLU A 233 7.44 2.65 -10.19
N ASP A 234 7.75 3.39 -11.25
CA ASP A 234 8.89 3.17 -12.14
C ASP A 234 10.10 4.02 -11.71
N ALA A 235 11.16 3.36 -11.24
CA ALA A 235 12.42 3.98 -10.82
C ALA A 235 13.16 4.68 -11.99
N GLU A 236 13.13 4.11 -13.19
CA GLU A 236 13.75 4.73 -14.36
C GLU A 236 12.98 5.98 -14.79
N LYS A 237 11.64 5.95 -14.72
CA LYS A 237 10.83 7.15 -14.94
C LYS A 237 11.16 8.21 -13.90
N ALA A 238 11.35 7.82 -12.64
CA ALA A 238 11.75 8.76 -11.60
C ALA A 238 13.07 9.47 -11.94
N GLU A 239 14.06 8.70 -12.39
CA GLU A 239 15.35 9.23 -12.83
C GLU A 239 15.25 10.10 -14.09
N ARG A 240 14.45 9.69 -15.08
CA ARG A 240 14.21 10.49 -16.30
C ARG A 240 13.56 11.83 -15.97
N SER A 241 12.59 11.88 -15.06
CA SER A 241 11.95 13.13 -14.64
C SER A 241 12.93 14.08 -13.94
N VAL A 242 13.88 13.57 -13.15
CA VAL A 242 14.94 14.41 -12.54
C VAL A 242 15.90 14.92 -13.60
N ARG A 243 16.43 14.04 -14.46
CA ARG A 243 17.36 14.42 -15.54
C ARG A 243 16.71 15.37 -16.57
N GLY A 244 15.41 15.26 -16.77
CA GLY A 244 14.62 16.12 -17.65
C GLY A 244 14.22 17.47 -17.03
N GLY A 245 14.49 17.70 -15.75
CA GLY A 245 14.14 18.92 -15.03
C GLY A 245 12.66 19.04 -14.65
N GLU A 246 11.87 17.97 -14.78
CA GLU A 246 10.49 17.93 -14.28
C GLU A 246 10.46 17.88 -12.75
N ALA A 247 11.38 17.11 -12.16
CA ALA A 247 11.61 17.02 -10.72
C ALA A 247 13.01 17.53 -10.36
N THR A 248 13.15 18.12 -9.18
CA THR A 248 14.46 18.42 -8.59
C THR A 248 15.06 17.15 -7.95
N TYR A 249 14.22 16.36 -7.28
CA TYR A 249 14.64 15.16 -6.58
C TYR A 249 13.64 14.01 -6.77
N ALA A 250 14.16 12.78 -6.73
CA ALA A 250 13.36 11.58 -6.54
C ALA A 250 13.87 10.76 -5.36
N VAL A 251 12.99 10.45 -4.40
CA VAL A 251 13.27 9.52 -3.30
C VAL A 251 12.80 8.13 -3.71
N LEU A 252 13.75 7.24 -3.92
CA LEU A 252 13.52 5.85 -4.29
C LEU A 252 13.37 4.99 -3.03
N LEU A 253 12.51 3.99 -3.12
CA LEU A 253 12.05 3.19 -2.00
C LEU A 253 11.96 1.73 -2.42
N GLU A 254 12.09 0.86 -1.44
CA GLU A 254 11.73 -0.54 -1.58
C GLU A 254 10.19 -0.71 -1.60
N SER A 255 9.73 -1.82 -2.15
CA SER A 255 8.33 -2.20 -2.03
C SER A 255 7.96 -2.46 -0.57
N MET A 256 6.72 -2.10 -0.21
CA MET A 256 6.21 -2.38 1.13
C MET A 256 5.78 -3.86 1.21
N PRO A 257 6.36 -4.67 2.11
CA PRO A 257 5.92 -6.05 2.28
C PRO A 257 4.46 -6.12 2.73
N VAL A 258 3.68 -7.04 2.17
CA VAL A 258 2.26 -7.25 2.54
C VAL A 258 2.12 -7.51 4.04
N ALA A 259 3.00 -8.33 4.62
CA ALA A 259 3.01 -8.61 6.06
C ALA A 259 3.10 -7.33 6.91
N THR A 260 3.91 -6.35 6.49
CA THR A 260 4.02 -5.05 7.17
C THR A 260 2.70 -4.28 7.08
N VAL A 261 2.07 -4.23 5.90
CA VAL A 261 0.76 -3.56 5.70
C VAL A 261 -0.29 -4.15 6.63
N LEU A 262 -0.36 -5.48 6.69
CA LEU A 262 -1.30 -6.20 7.55
C LEU A 262 -1.03 -5.96 9.03
N SER A 263 0.23 -6.01 9.46
CA SER A 263 0.58 -5.75 10.86
C SER A 263 0.19 -4.34 11.32
N MET A 264 0.29 -3.34 10.43
CA MET A 264 -0.14 -1.97 10.72
C MET A 264 -1.66 -1.86 10.79
N ALA A 265 -2.36 -2.54 9.88
CA ALA A 265 -3.82 -2.59 9.92
C ALA A 265 -4.35 -3.27 11.19
N ASP A 266 -3.74 -4.38 11.62
CA ASP A 266 -4.09 -5.08 12.86
C ASP A 266 -3.86 -4.21 14.10
N ALA A 267 -2.84 -3.35 14.06
CA ALA A 267 -2.56 -2.38 15.11
C ALA A 267 -3.51 -1.16 15.09
N GLY A 268 -4.44 -1.09 14.13
CA GLY A 268 -5.34 0.05 13.94
C GLY A 268 -4.64 1.30 13.39
N GLU A 269 -3.41 1.16 12.89
CA GLU A 269 -2.64 2.26 12.33
C GLU A 269 -3.00 2.52 10.87
N ARG A 270 -2.96 3.80 10.49
CA ARG A 270 -3.11 4.19 9.09
C ARG A 270 -1.74 4.32 8.45
N MET A 271 -1.51 3.54 7.39
CA MET A 271 -0.29 3.62 6.60
C MET A 271 -0.07 5.05 6.05
N PRO A 272 1.18 5.49 5.87
CA PRO A 272 1.46 6.74 5.15
C PRO A 272 0.79 6.74 3.78
N GLN A 273 0.42 7.92 3.28
CA GLN A 273 -0.24 8.05 1.98
C GLN A 273 0.60 7.41 0.86
N LYS A 274 -0.08 6.67 -0.03
CA LYS A 274 0.52 5.96 -1.17
C LYS A 274 1.65 5.00 -0.73
N SER A 275 1.44 4.24 0.35
CA SER A 275 2.43 3.24 0.80
C SER A 275 2.40 1.92 0.06
N THR A 276 1.36 1.67 -0.72
CA THR A 276 1.17 0.40 -1.43
C THR A 276 0.75 0.64 -2.87
N PHE A 277 1.32 -0.15 -3.77
CA PHE A 277 0.84 -0.28 -5.15
C PHE A 277 0.74 -1.77 -5.49
N PHE A 278 -0.47 -2.31 -5.37
CA PHE A 278 -0.76 -3.71 -5.73
C PHE A 278 -0.89 -3.85 -7.25
N TRP A 279 -0.21 -4.84 -7.83
CA TRP A 279 -0.19 -5.16 -9.24
C TRP A 279 -0.34 -6.69 -9.45
N PRO A 280 -1.03 -7.16 -10.49
CA PRO A 280 -1.80 -6.41 -11.49
C PRO A 280 -3.05 -5.75 -10.92
N LYS A 281 -3.52 -4.67 -11.58
CA LYS A 281 -4.79 -4.04 -11.22
C LYS A 281 -5.93 -4.77 -11.91
N ALA A 282 -7.01 -5.04 -11.17
CA ALA A 282 -8.26 -5.48 -11.77
C ALA A 282 -8.73 -4.44 -12.80
N THR A 283 -9.06 -4.88 -14.02
CA THR A 283 -9.52 -3.96 -15.06
C THR A 283 -10.84 -3.32 -14.64
N THR A 284 -10.94 -2.00 -14.76
CA THR A 284 -12.13 -1.24 -14.40
C THR A 284 -13.24 -1.44 -15.43
N GLY A 285 -14.50 -1.49 -14.97
CA GLY A 285 -15.67 -1.56 -15.86
C GLY A 285 -15.95 -2.95 -16.44
N LEU A 286 -15.37 -4.01 -15.88
CA LEU A 286 -15.72 -5.39 -16.27
C LEU A 286 -17.08 -5.83 -15.74
N LEU A 287 -17.39 -5.43 -14.52
CA LEU A 287 -18.64 -5.74 -13.84
C LEU A 287 -19.24 -4.44 -13.32
N PHE A 288 -20.54 -4.30 -13.51
CA PHE A 288 -21.33 -3.22 -12.96
C PHE A 288 -22.45 -3.83 -12.14
N ASN A 289 -22.65 -3.33 -10.92
CA ASN A 289 -23.87 -3.61 -10.17
C ASN A 289 -24.89 -2.56 -10.60
N LEU A 290 -25.98 -2.99 -11.22
CA LEU A 290 -27.08 -2.10 -11.56
C LEU A 290 -27.90 -1.86 -10.29
N LEU A 291 -27.98 -0.61 -9.85
CA LEU A 291 -28.91 -0.20 -8.81
C LEU A 291 -30.24 0.09 -9.50
N GLU A 292 -31.24 -0.77 -9.29
CA GLU A 292 -32.60 -0.61 -9.83
C GLU A 292 -33.35 0.56 -9.19
#